data_AF-A0AAW0KM07-F1
#
_entry.id   AF-A0AAW0KM07-F1
#
_cell.length_a   1.000
_cell.length_b   1.000
_cell.length_c   1.000
_cell.angle_alpha   90.00
_cell.angle_beta   90.00
_cell.angle_gamma   90.00
#
_symmetry.space_group_name_H-M   'P 1'
#
loop_
_entity.id
_entity.type
_entity.pdbx_description
1 polymer ?
#
loop_
_entity_poly.entity_id
_entity_poly.type
_entity_poly.pdbx_seq_one_letter_code
_entity_poly.pdbx_strand_id
1 'polypeptide(L)'
;MPTLEKLPNLKILCFLYYSFNGKDMVCSEGGFPLFQSLLLSSLGFLEEWRVEEGAMPSLCHLTIHMCCNLKSIQDGLRFVTTLQELDIKWMPKSFKYRLDKGGLDFDKVKHVPSLVIRYSNEFLHI
;
A
#
# COMPACT_ATOMS: atom_id res chain seq x y z
N MET A 1 1.04 4.28 -12.97
CA MET A 1 -0.33 3.84 -13.23
C MET A 1 -0.86 4.78 -14.30
N PRO A 2 -0.20 4.82 -15.48
CA PRO A 2 -0.03 6.10 -16.17
C PRO A 2 -1.34 6.70 -16.71
N THR A 3 -2.31 5.84 -16.99
CA THR A 3 -3.64 6.24 -17.45
C THR A 3 -4.57 6.63 -16.30
N LEU A 4 -4.55 5.87 -15.21
CA LEU A 4 -5.45 6.07 -14.07
C LEU A 4 -5.09 7.33 -13.27
N GLU A 5 -3.79 7.61 -13.14
CA GLU A 5 -3.30 8.76 -12.38
C GLU A 5 -3.66 10.12 -12.98
N LYS A 6 -4.05 10.14 -14.26
CA LYS A 6 -4.50 11.33 -15.00
C LYS A 6 -6.00 11.59 -14.86
N LEU A 7 -6.75 10.69 -14.24
CA LEU A 7 -8.19 10.87 -14.06
C LEU A 7 -8.44 11.92 -12.96
N PRO A 8 -8.99 13.11 -13.31
CA PRO A 8 -8.96 14.28 -12.42
C PRO A 8 -9.83 14.12 -11.17
N ASN A 9 -10.87 13.28 -11.24
CA ASN A 9 -11.83 13.06 -10.16
C ASN A 9 -11.71 11.68 -9.51
N LEU A 10 -10.64 10.93 -9.79
CA LEU A 10 -10.49 9.61 -9.22
C LEU A 10 -10.12 9.72 -7.74
N LYS A 11 -11.04 9.27 -6.88
CA LYS A 11 -10.88 9.29 -5.42
C LYS A 11 -10.58 7.93 -4.82
N ILE A 12 -11.09 6.87 -5.43
CA ILE A 12 -11.02 5.51 -4.91
C ILE A 12 -10.59 4.58 -6.02
N LEU A 13 -9.64 3.70 -5.75
CA LEU A 13 -9.16 2.71 -6.69
C LEU A 13 -8.95 1.40 -5.93
N CYS A 14 -9.56 0.35 -6.46
CA CYS A 14 -9.48 -0.98 -5.90
C CYS A 14 -8.91 -1.91 -6.98
N PHE A 15 -7.72 -2.43 -6.73
CA PHE A 15 -7.18 -3.56 -7.48
C PHE A 15 -7.53 -4.84 -6.73
N LEU A 16 -8.28 -5.71 -7.38
CA LEU A 16 -8.82 -6.94 -6.81
C LEU A 16 -8.42 -8.13 -7.67
N TYR A 17 -8.09 -9.27 -7.05
CA TYR A 17 -7.99 -10.58 -7.69
C TYR A 17 -7.31 -10.58 -9.06
N TYR A 18 -5.98 -10.47 -9.09
CA TYR A 18 -5.22 -10.50 -10.35
C TYR A 18 -5.64 -9.43 -11.38
N SER A 19 -6.33 -8.35 -10.98
CA SER A 19 -6.63 -7.20 -11.86
C SER A 19 -5.37 -6.52 -12.40
N PHE A 20 -4.23 -6.79 -11.76
CA PHE A 20 -2.92 -6.33 -12.18
C PHE A 20 -1.95 -7.52 -12.18
N ASN A 21 -1.40 -7.83 -13.36
CA ASN A 21 -0.43 -8.90 -13.57
C ASN A 21 1.01 -8.38 -13.77
N GLY A 22 1.23 -7.08 -13.57
CA GLY A 22 2.58 -6.51 -13.61
C GLY A 22 3.36 -6.79 -12.34
N LYS A 23 4.68 -6.74 -12.45
CA LYS A 23 5.61 -6.86 -11.31
C LYS A 23 5.86 -5.54 -10.61
N ASP A 24 5.84 -4.46 -11.38
CA ASP A 24 6.16 -3.12 -10.92
C ASP A 24 4.95 -2.21 -11.11
N MET A 25 4.53 -1.57 -10.02
CA MET A 25 3.53 -0.52 -10.04
C MET A 25 4.19 0.79 -9.64
N VAL A 26 3.93 1.85 -10.39
CA VAL A 26 4.45 3.20 -10.10
C VAL A 26 3.29 4.17 -9.91
N CYS A 27 3.38 5.03 -8.92
CA CYS A 27 2.56 6.23 -8.74
C CYS A 27 3.48 7.43 -8.94
N SER A 28 3.29 8.13 -10.06
CA SER A 28 4.19 9.21 -10.49
C SER A 28 3.94 10.52 -9.72
N GLU A 29 4.97 11.37 -9.64
CA GLU A 29 4.83 12.74 -9.12
C GLU A 29 3.65 13.48 -9.77
N GLY A 30 2.84 14.17 -8.96
CA GLY A 30 1.66 14.91 -9.43
C GLY A 30 0.49 14.05 -9.91
N GLY A 31 0.65 12.72 -9.95
CA GLY A 31 -0.43 11.79 -10.23
C GLY A 31 -1.42 11.70 -9.06
N PHE A 32 -2.69 11.41 -9.38
CA PHE A 32 -3.74 11.16 -8.39
C PHE A 32 -4.00 12.34 -7.41
N PRO A 33 -4.31 13.56 -7.90
CA PRO A 33 -4.39 14.76 -7.05
C PRO A 33 -5.48 14.68 -5.97
N LEU A 34 -6.64 14.08 -6.27
CA LEU A 34 -7.80 13.99 -5.36
C LEU A 34 -8.00 12.59 -4.75
N PHE A 35 -6.99 11.73 -4.86
CA PHE A 35 -7.13 10.31 -4.57
C PHE A 35 -7.03 10.03 -3.07
N GLN A 36 -8.07 9.42 -2.50
CA GLN A 36 -8.28 9.29 -1.06
C GLN A 36 -8.15 7.85 -0.55
N SER A 37 -8.39 6.84 -1.38
CA SER A 37 -8.38 5.44 -0.92
C SER A 37 -7.86 4.46 -1.95
N LEU A 38 -6.87 3.67 -1.55
CA LEU A 38 -6.26 2.61 -2.36
C LEU A 38 -6.43 1.25 -1.68
N LEU A 39 -6.96 0.30 -2.43
CA LEU A 39 -6.97 -1.11 -2.04
C LEU A 39 -6.15 -1.92 -3.04
N LEU A 40 -5.10 -2.59 -2.55
CA LEU A 40 -4.33 -3.59 -3.29
C LEU A 40 -4.67 -4.97 -2.70
N SER A 41 -5.46 -5.77 -3.42
CA SER A 41 -5.92 -7.07 -2.94
C SER A 41 -5.57 -8.19 -3.91
N SER A 42 -4.87 -9.22 -3.40
CA SER A 42 -4.53 -10.44 -4.13
C SER A 42 -3.77 -10.18 -5.44
N LEU A 43 -2.80 -9.25 -5.39
CA LEU A 43 -1.93 -8.94 -6.53
C LEU A 43 -0.68 -9.82 -6.47
N GLY A 44 -0.85 -11.09 -6.83
CA GLY A 44 0.18 -12.12 -6.66
C GLY A 44 1.47 -11.87 -7.46
N PHE A 45 1.45 -11.07 -8.52
CA PHE A 45 2.66 -10.78 -9.31
C PHE A 45 3.37 -9.49 -8.89
N LEU A 46 2.73 -8.64 -8.08
CA LEU A 46 3.28 -7.36 -7.68
C LEU A 46 4.46 -7.59 -6.73
N GLU A 47 5.65 -7.18 -7.14
CA GLU A 47 6.88 -7.29 -6.37
C GLU A 47 7.31 -5.92 -5.80
N GLU A 48 7.15 -4.86 -6.60
CA GLU A 48 7.58 -3.50 -6.28
C GLU A 48 6.44 -2.50 -6.53
N TRP A 49 6.18 -1.63 -5.54
CA TRP A 49 5.15 -0.59 -5.64
C TRP A 49 5.70 0.81 -5.37
N ARG A 50 6.36 1.40 -6.37
CA ARG A 50 7.03 2.71 -6.32
C ARG A 50 6.04 3.85 -6.15
N VAL A 51 6.20 4.62 -5.09
CA VAL A 51 5.52 5.90 -4.88
C VAL A 51 6.57 6.98 -5.01
N GLU A 52 6.46 7.83 -6.01
CA GLU A 52 7.33 8.99 -6.17
C GLU A 52 6.94 10.09 -5.17
N GLU A 53 7.91 10.95 -4.83
CA GLU A 53 7.62 12.13 -4.01
C GLU A 53 6.57 13.01 -4.72
N GLY A 54 5.59 13.51 -3.98
CA GLY A 54 4.49 14.28 -4.55
C GLY A 54 3.38 13.46 -5.24
N ALA A 55 3.47 12.13 -5.27
CA ALA A 55 2.38 11.28 -5.73
C ALA A 55 1.27 11.16 -4.67
N MET A 56 0.01 11.07 -5.11
CA MET A 56 -1.17 10.84 -4.24
C MET A 56 -1.23 11.76 -3.00
N PRO A 57 -1.13 13.10 -3.13
CA PRO A 57 -1.02 14.01 -1.99
C PRO A 57 -2.23 13.98 -1.05
N SER A 58 -3.37 13.47 -1.50
CA SER A 58 -4.64 13.43 -0.76
C SER A 58 -5.00 12.05 -0.19
N LEU A 59 -4.09 11.07 -0.22
CA LEU A 59 -4.40 9.69 0.16
C LEU A 59 -4.61 9.57 1.67
N CYS A 60 -5.81 9.13 2.07
CA CYS A 60 -6.18 8.98 3.48
C CYS A 60 -6.18 7.52 3.95
N HIS A 61 -6.50 6.57 3.07
CA HIS A 61 -6.63 5.16 3.43
C HIS A 61 -5.89 4.26 2.45
N LEU A 62 -5.05 3.38 2.98
CA LEU A 62 -4.34 2.37 2.22
C LEU A 62 -4.60 1.00 2.82
N THR A 63 -5.10 0.07 2.01
CA THR A 63 -5.20 -1.33 2.39
C THR A 63 -4.35 -2.18 1.46
N ILE A 64 -3.49 -3.02 2.05
CA ILE A 64 -2.70 -4.02 1.33
C ILE A 64 -3.09 -5.40 1.85
N HIS A 65 -3.63 -6.23 0.96
CA HIS A 65 -4.26 -7.50 1.30
C HIS A 65 -3.75 -8.62 0.39
N MET A 66 -3.16 -9.68 0.96
CA MET A 66 -2.70 -10.86 0.20
C MET A 66 -1.79 -10.55 -1.01
N CYS A 67 -0.95 -9.52 -0.93
CA CYS A 67 0.06 -9.21 -1.95
C CYS A 67 1.38 -9.92 -1.59
N CYS A 68 1.39 -11.25 -1.64
CA CYS A 68 2.46 -12.07 -1.05
C CYS A 68 3.87 -11.85 -1.61
N ASN A 69 4.00 -11.33 -2.83
CA ASN A 69 5.28 -11.08 -3.47
C ASN A 69 5.78 -9.63 -3.29
N LEU A 70 4.95 -8.74 -2.72
CA LEU A 70 5.35 -7.35 -2.49
C LEU A 70 6.42 -7.30 -1.40
N LYS A 71 7.60 -6.78 -1.74
CA LYS A 71 8.80 -6.89 -0.90
C LYS A 71 8.82 -5.89 0.27
N SER A 72 8.36 -4.67 0.04
CA SER A 72 8.47 -3.58 1.02
C SER A 72 7.48 -2.45 0.75
N ILE A 73 7.29 -1.59 1.76
CA ILE A 73 6.70 -0.26 1.55
C ILE A 73 7.78 0.66 0.99
N GLN A 74 7.42 1.49 0.00
CA GLN A 74 8.36 2.40 -0.64
C GLN A 74 8.52 3.71 0.12
N ASP A 75 9.71 4.30 -0.03
CA ASP A 75 10.12 5.52 0.68
C ASP A 75 9.15 6.69 0.45
N GLY A 76 8.56 6.81 -0.75
CA GLY A 76 7.67 7.91 -1.09
C GLY A 76 6.44 8.02 -0.18
N LEU A 77 6.02 6.92 0.47
CA LEU A 77 4.89 6.94 1.39
C LEU A 77 5.14 7.82 2.62
N ARG A 78 6.41 8.06 2.99
CA ARG A 78 6.79 8.97 4.08
C ARG A 78 6.34 10.41 3.85
N PHE A 79 6.15 10.80 2.59
CA PHE A 79 5.74 12.15 2.19
C PHE A 79 4.22 12.30 2.11
N VAL A 80 3.48 11.19 2.16
CA VAL A 80 2.02 11.18 2.16
C VAL A 80 1.53 11.41 3.60
N THR A 81 1.68 12.65 4.07
CA THR A 81 1.33 13.05 5.44
C THR A 81 -0.17 13.07 5.71
N THR A 82 -0.99 12.98 4.65
CA THR A 82 -2.45 12.89 4.71
C THR A 82 -2.94 11.49 5.10
N LEU A 83 -2.08 10.47 5.02
CA LEU A 83 -2.44 9.07 5.28
C LEU A 83 -2.86 8.87 6.73
N GLN A 84 -4.15 8.56 6.93
CA GLN A 84 -4.75 8.35 8.25
C GLN A 84 -4.69 6.89 8.68
N GLU A 85 -4.90 5.97 7.73
CA GLU A 85 -4.93 4.54 8.00
C GLU A 85 -4.11 3.74 6.99
N LEU A 86 -3.29 2.84 7.53
CA LEU A 86 -2.64 1.75 6.81
C LEU A 86 -3.12 0.41 7.37
N ASP A 87 -3.92 -0.32 6.60
CA ASP A 87 -4.46 -1.63 6.97
C ASP A 87 -3.74 -2.74 6.18
N ILE A 88 -2.90 -3.50 6.86
CA ILE A 88 -2.11 -4.61 6.32
C ILE A 88 -2.80 -5.92 6.69
N LYS A 89 -3.26 -6.68 5.69
CA LYS A 89 -4.03 -7.91 5.91
C LYS A 89 -3.37 -9.08 5.19
N TRP A 90 -3.18 -10.19 5.89
CA TRP A 90 -2.78 -11.46 5.27
C TRP A 90 -1.51 -11.36 4.39
N MET A 91 -0.59 -10.45 4.76
CA MET A 91 0.73 -10.32 4.12
C MET A 91 1.71 -11.35 4.71
N PRO A 92 2.86 -11.62 4.09
CA PRO A 92 3.89 -12.45 4.72
C PRO A 92 4.34 -11.89 6.08
N LYS A 93 4.68 -12.76 7.05
CA LYS A 93 5.22 -12.33 8.36
C LYS A 93 6.50 -11.49 8.19
N SER A 94 7.32 -11.78 7.18
CA SER A 94 8.50 -10.98 6.84
C SER A 94 8.16 -9.52 6.49
N PHE A 95 7.04 -9.29 5.79
CA PHE A 95 6.56 -7.94 5.49
C PHE A 95 6.16 -7.20 6.77
N LYS A 96 5.51 -7.90 7.71
CA LYS A 96 5.18 -7.37 9.04
C LYS A 96 6.41 -6.83 9.76
N TYR A 97 7.45 -7.66 9.85
CA TYR A 97 8.64 -7.36 10.64
C TYR A 97 9.39 -6.12 10.13
N ARG A 98 9.20 -5.77 8.85
CA ARG A 98 9.73 -4.52 8.30
C ARG A 98 8.98 -3.29 8.82
N LEU A 99 7.68 -3.42 9.12
CA LEU A 99 6.81 -2.35 9.62
C LEU A 99 6.75 -2.29 11.15
N ASP A 100 7.17 -3.33 11.86
CA ASP A 100 7.28 -3.31 13.32
C ASP A 100 8.30 -2.24 13.77
N LYS A 101 8.17 -1.74 15.01
CA LYS A 101 9.06 -0.70 15.55
C LYS A 101 10.53 -1.13 15.48
N GLY A 102 11.36 -0.34 14.79
CA GLY A 102 12.78 -0.65 14.52
C GLY A 102 13.01 -1.51 13.26
N GLY A 103 11.95 -1.91 12.57
CA GLY A 103 12.00 -2.55 11.27
C GLY A 103 12.43 -1.58 10.16
N LEU A 104 12.90 -2.15 9.04
CA LEU A 104 13.50 -1.41 7.92
C LEU A 104 12.57 -0.39 7.25
N ASP A 105 11.26 -0.61 7.34
CA ASP A 105 10.24 0.23 6.70
C ASP A 105 9.45 1.06 7.73
N PHE A 106 9.75 0.95 9.03
CA PHE A 106 9.00 1.64 10.09
C PHE A 106 9.02 3.16 9.92
N ASP A 107 10.18 3.74 9.57
CA ASP A 107 10.31 5.18 9.36
C ASP A 107 9.46 5.72 8.20
N LYS A 108 9.04 4.86 7.27
CA LYS A 108 8.21 5.22 6.11
C LYS A 108 6.73 5.34 6.46
N VAL A 109 6.32 4.78 7.61
CA VAL A 109 4.91 4.71 8.04
C VAL A 109 4.68 5.24 9.46
N LYS A 110 5.73 5.67 10.17
CA LYS A 110 5.63 6.17 11.55
C LYS A 110 4.75 7.41 11.72
N HIS A 111 4.50 8.16 10.65
CA HIS A 111 3.63 9.34 10.64
C HIS A 111 2.14 8.97 10.53
N VAL A 112 1.82 7.71 10.20
CA VAL A 112 0.45 7.25 10.01
C VAL A 112 -0.23 7.02 11.38
N PRO A 113 -1.33 7.72 11.69
CA PRO A 113 -2.01 7.62 12.99
C PRO A 113 -2.55 6.22 13.30
N SER A 114 -3.08 5.51 12.31
CA SER A 114 -3.67 4.19 12.46
C SER A 114 -2.92 3.17 11.59
N LEU A 115 -2.07 2.35 12.22
CA LEU A 115 -1.45 1.19 11.58
C LEU A 115 -2.12 -0.08 12.10
N VAL A 116 -2.95 -0.69 11.27
CA VAL A 116 -3.68 -1.92 11.59
C VAL A 116 -3.02 -3.08 10.85
N ILE A 117 -2.63 -4.12 11.60
CA ILE A 117 -2.05 -5.32 11.00
C ILE A 117 -2.87 -6.54 11.42
N ARG A 118 -3.45 -7.23 10.43
CA ARG A 118 -4.36 -8.36 10.62
C ARG A 118 -3.80 -9.63 10.00
N TYR A 119 -3.71 -10.66 10.81
CA TYR A 119 -3.51 -12.04 10.40
C TYR A 119 -4.72 -12.82 10.91
N SER A 120 -5.16 -13.87 10.22
CA SER A 120 -5.95 -14.85 10.99
C SER A 120 -5.10 -15.32 12.14
N ASN A 121 -5.71 -15.41 13.32
CA ASN A 121 -5.24 -16.36 14.31
C ASN A 121 -5.02 -17.68 13.60
N GLU A 122 -3.87 -18.30 13.86
CA GLU A 122 -3.61 -19.69 13.49
C GLU A 122 -4.89 -20.47 13.67
N PHE A 123 -5.33 -21.14 12.60
CA PHE A 123 -6.38 -22.14 12.74
C PHE A 123 -6.00 -22.98 13.96
N LEU A 124 -6.92 -23.03 14.94
CA LEU A 124 -6.94 -24.05 15.97
C LEU A 124 -6.46 -25.35 15.31
N HIS A 125 -5.32 -25.85 15.79
CA HIS A 125 -4.96 -27.24 15.57
C HIS A 125 -6.17 -28.06 16.06
N ILE A 126 -6.93 -28.61 15.11
CA ILE A 126 -7.81 -29.76 15.36
C ILE A 126 -7.01 -30.98 14.91
#